data_AF-A0A1E8CTJ0-F1
#
_entry.id   AF-A0A1E8CTJ0-F1
#
_cell.length_a   1.000
_cell.length_b   1.000
_cell.length_c   1.000
_cell.angle_alpha   90.00
_cell.angle_beta   90.00
_cell.angle_gamma   90.00
#
_symmetry.space_group_name_H-M   'P 1'
#
loop_
_entity.id
_entity.type
_entity.pdbx_description
1 polymer ?
#
loop_
_entity_poly.entity_id
_entity_poly.type
_entity_poly.pdbx_seq_one_letter_code
_entity_poly.pdbx_strand_id
1 'polypeptide(L)'
;MDDHESGLFSSIAGLPLHPLVVHLAVVVLPASAIALIVIIAVPRWRRPYGWLTVAAALLGTFGAFVAKESGEALADQVGLPAEHAEWGDRLFVAAMVFAVVTVVWFALELLARRAASSGTATATASATARSRPALTRVAGAGAVVLSLVVLALTVVVGHSGATAVWGGRQPAAASALTAPATDAAPAPTAADPTRSASTTAASRKQAQRTPRPSTSPATPPTKSGPTAFSLSDVRKHGSASSCWAAIDGGVYDLTRWIDAHPGGSGAILGICGTDATASFDAQHGGQGRPARELATFKVGVLR
;
A
#
# COMPACT_ATOMS: atom_id res chain seq x y z
N MET A 1 23.90 14.15 14.22
CA MET A 1 23.57 12.71 14.19
C MET A 1 22.56 12.52 13.07
N ASP A 2 23.10 12.37 11.86
CA ASP A 2 22.67 11.47 10.78
C ASP A 2 21.18 11.36 10.41
N ASP A 3 20.66 12.36 9.68
CA ASP A 3 19.35 12.33 8.99
C ASP A 3 19.41 11.77 7.54
N HIS A 4 20.54 11.19 7.11
CA HIS A 4 20.73 10.76 5.71
C HIS A 4 20.45 9.28 5.42
N GLU A 5 20.31 8.43 6.43
CA GLU A 5 20.10 6.98 6.23
C GLU A 5 18.62 6.59 6.07
N SER A 6 17.68 7.38 6.60
CA SER A 6 16.24 7.11 6.55
C SER A 6 15.57 7.45 5.21
N GLY A 7 16.26 8.20 4.34
CA GLY A 7 15.73 8.63 3.03
C GLY A 7 15.88 7.59 1.92
N LEU A 8 16.94 6.77 1.95
CA LEU A 8 17.27 5.87 0.83
C LEU A 8 16.29 4.71 0.68
N PHE A 9 15.70 4.22 1.78
CA PHE A 9 14.74 3.11 1.77
C PHE A 9 13.27 3.57 1.65
N SER A 10 12.99 4.86 1.82
CA SER A 10 11.64 5.41 1.83
C SER A 10 11.23 6.05 0.49
N SER A 11 12.15 6.69 -0.24
CA SER A 11 11.82 7.31 -1.52
C SER A 11 12.99 7.35 -2.52
N ILE A 12 12.70 7.09 -3.80
CA ILE A 12 13.60 7.33 -4.93
C ILE A 12 12.89 8.32 -5.86
N ALA A 13 13.55 9.44 -6.18
CA ALA A 13 13.02 10.49 -7.05
C ALA A 13 11.62 11.03 -6.63
N GLY A 14 11.33 11.05 -5.31
CA GLY A 14 10.06 11.55 -4.77
C GLY A 14 8.89 10.57 -4.84
N LEU A 15 9.10 9.34 -5.34
CA LEU A 15 8.13 8.25 -5.31
C LEU A 15 8.49 7.26 -4.20
N PRO A 16 7.50 6.64 -3.53
CA PRO A 16 7.78 5.58 -2.56
C PRO A 16 8.58 4.48 -3.23
N LEU A 17 9.72 4.12 -2.63
CA LEU A 17 10.63 3.08 -3.16
C LEU A 17 9.95 1.72 -3.22
N HIS A 18 9.02 1.48 -2.28
CA HIS A 18 8.36 0.21 -2.08
C HIS A 18 7.67 -0.33 -3.37
N PRO A 19 6.75 0.40 -4.04
CA PRO A 19 6.19 -0.06 -5.32
C PRO A 19 7.23 -0.42 -6.38
N LEU A 20 8.28 0.38 -6.56
CA LEU A 20 9.29 0.11 -7.60
C LEU A 20 10.05 -1.19 -7.33
N VAL A 21 10.44 -1.41 -6.08
CA VAL A 21 11.19 -2.61 -5.68
C VAL A 21 10.29 -3.85 -5.64
N VAL A 22 9.01 -3.71 -5.29
CA VAL A 22 8.05 -4.81 -5.32
C VAL A 22 7.94 -5.41 -6.73
N HIS A 23 8.05 -4.61 -7.80
CA HIS A 23 8.06 -5.13 -9.17
C HIS A 23 9.27 -6.04 -9.44
N LEU A 24 10.43 -5.71 -8.88
CA LEU A 24 11.62 -6.56 -8.98
C LEU A 24 11.36 -7.92 -8.33
N ALA A 25 10.84 -7.93 -7.10
CA ALA A 25 10.53 -9.16 -6.38
C ALA A 25 9.45 -10.00 -7.09
N VAL A 26 8.32 -9.38 -7.46
CA VAL A 26 7.15 -10.08 -8.01
C VAL A 26 7.34 -10.57 -9.45
N VAL A 27 8.32 -10.04 -10.18
CA VAL A 27 8.61 -10.49 -11.55
C VAL A 27 9.80 -11.44 -11.56
N VAL A 28 10.93 -11.02 -10.99
CA VAL A 28 12.21 -11.74 -11.16
C VAL A 28 12.22 -13.03 -10.36
N LEU A 29 11.73 -13.02 -9.12
CA LEU A 29 11.72 -14.23 -8.27
C LEU A 29 10.87 -15.36 -8.87
N PRO A 30 9.58 -15.18 -9.22
CA PRO A 30 8.79 -16.25 -9.83
C PRO A 30 9.30 -16.63 -11.23
N ALA A 31 9.79 -15.67 -12.04
CA ALA A 31 10.40 -15.99 -13.33
C ALA A 31 11.63 -16.90 -13.17
N SER A 32 12.47 -16.66 -12.15
CA SER A 32 13.63 -17.50 -11.84
C SER A 32 13.24 -18.90 -11.37
N ALA A 33 12.17 -19.03 -10.58
CA ALA A 33 11.62 -20.32 -10.14
C ALA A 33 11.09 -21.14 -11.34
N ILE A 34 10.35 -20.51 -12.25
CA ILE A 34 9.89 -21.16 -13.50
C ILE A 34 11.08 -21.55 -14.37
N ALA A 35 12.05 -20.65 -14.54
CA ALA A 35 13.27 -20.92 -15.31
C ALA A 35 14.01 -22.14 -14.74
N LEU A 36 14.14 -22.26 -13.41
CA LEU A 36 14.77 -23.41 -12.75
C LEU A 36 14.02 -24.72 -13.08
N ILE A 37 12.70 -24.73 -12.96
CA ILE A 37 11.87 -25.89 -13.32
C ILE A 37 12.11 -26.29 -14.78
N VAL A 38 12.10 -25.32 -15.69
CA VAL A 38 12.29 -25.55 -17.13
C VAL A 38 13.69 -26.11 -17.43
N ILE A 39 14.77 -25.56 -16.86
CA ILE A 39 16.12 -26.07 -17.11
C ILE A 39 16.35 -27.45 -16.46
N ILE A 40 15.63 -27.77 -15.37
CA ILE A 40 15.64 -29.13 -14.79
C ILE A 40 14.97 -30.11 -15.76
N ALA A 41 13.79 -29.76 -16.28
CA ALA A 41 13.01 -30.59 -17.22
C ALA A 41 13.64 -30.72 -18.61
N VAL A 42 14.40 -29.70 -19.04
CA VAL A 42 14.98 -29.59 -20.38
C VAL A 42 16.51 -29.53 -20.30
N PRO A 43 17.22 -30.68 -20.28
CA PRO A 43 18.67 -30.74 -20.05
C PRO A 43 19.53 -29.95 -21.06
N ARG A 44 19.03 -29.77 -22.29
CA ARG A 44 19.68 -28.97 -23.33
C ARG A 44 19.77 -27.47 -23.00
N TRP A 45 18.85 -26.95 -22.19
CA TRP A 45 18.78 -25.52 -21.84
C TRP A 45 19.64 -25.15 -20.63
N ARG A 46 20.13 -26.14 -19.88
CA ARG A 46 20.97 -25.93 -18.69
C ARG A 46 22.25 -25.14 -18.96
N ARG A 47 22.86 -25.30 -20.15
CA ARG A 47 24.12 -24.64 -20.52
C ARG A 47 23.94 -23.12 -20.75
N PRO A 48 23.09 -22.67 -21.70
CA PRO A 48 22.97 -21.24 -21.97
C PRO A 48 22.24 -20.49 -20.86
N TYR A 49 21.21 -21.08 -20.24
CA TYR A 49 20.31 -20.36 -19.33
C TYR A 49 20.60 -20.59 -17.84
N GLY A 50 21.51 -21.50 -17.48
CA GLY A 50 21.80 -21.82 -16.09
C GLY A 50 22.36 -20.63 -15.29
N TRP A 51 23.36 -19.93 -15.85
CA TRP A 51 23.91 -18.72 -15.22
C TRP A 51 22.90 -17.59 -15.11
N LEU A 52 22.05 -17.42 -16.14
CA LEU A 52 20.96 -16.44 -16.11
C LEU A 52 19.96 -16.76 -15.01
N THR A 53 19.62 -18.04 -14.83
CA THR A 53 18.69 -18.49 -13.78
C THR A 53 19.26 -18.25 -12.38
N VAL A 54 20.55 -18.53 -12.16
CA VAL A 54 21.23 -18.24 -10.88
C VAL A 54 21.26 -16.74 -10.61
N ALA A 55 21.65 -15.92 -11.59
CA ALA A 55 21.67 -14.47 -11.45
C ALA A 55 20.27 -13.91 -11.14
N ALA A 56 19.24 -14.40 -11.84
CA ALA A 56 17.86 -14.03 -11.58
C ALA A 56 17.38 -14.45 -10.18
N ALA A 57 17.73 -15.66 -9.71
CA ALA A 57 17.37 -16.11 -8.37
C ALA A 57 17.98 -15.23 -7.27
N LEU A 58 19.25 -14.84 -7.43
CA LEU A 58 19.94 -13.93 -6.51
C LEU A 58 19.33 -12.52 -6.55
N LEU A 59 19.08 -11.99 -7.75
CA LEU A 59 18.49 -10.68 -7.92
C LEU A 59 17.05 -10.62 -7.39
N GLY A 60 16.24 -11.66 -7.62
CA GLY A 60 14.90 -11.78 -7.08
C GLY A 60 14.88 -11.87 -5.55
N THR A 61 15.85 -12.57 -4.96
CA THR A 61 16.02 -12.64 -3.50
C THR A 61 16.41 -11.29 -2.91
N PHE A 62 17.33 -10.58 -3.57
CA PHE A 62 17.68 -9.21 -3.18
C PHE A 62 16.47 -8.27 -3.30
N GLY A 63 15.69 -8.38 -4.37
CA GLY A 63 14.42 -7.64 -4.51
C GLY A 63 13.44 -7.94 -3.39
N ALA A 64 13.30 -9.20 -2.98
CA ALA A 64 12.43 -9.59 -1.86
C ALA A 64 12.90 -9.00 -0.52
N PHE A 65 14.22 -8.96 -0.27
CA PHE A 65 14.79 -8.29 0.90
C PHE A 65 14.42 -6.80 0.93
N VAL A 66 14.70 -6.08 -0.15
CA VAL A 66 14.44 -4.63 -0.19
C VAL A 66 12.94 -4.34 -0.15
N ALA A 67 12.09 -5.20 -0.74
CA ALA A 67 10.63 -5.08 -0.66
C ALA A 67 10.13 -5.26 0.78
N LYS A 68 10.68 -6.22 1.53
CA LYS A 68 10.39 -6.42 2.95
C LYS A 68 10.76 -5.18 3.76
N GLU A 69 12.03 -4.75 3.73
CA GLU A 69 12.52 -3.62 4.54
C GLU A 69 11.78 -2.31 4.22
N SER A 70 11.55 -2.03 2.93
CA SER A 70 10.78 -0.85 2.51
C SER A 70 9.30 -0.94 2.86
N GLY A 71 8.75 -2.15 3.00
CA GLY A 71 7.38 -2.41 3.41
C GLY A 71 7.17 -2.18 4.91
N GLU A 72 8.12 -2.62 5.73
CA GLU A 72 8.13 -2.37 7.18
C GLU A 72 8.23 -0.86 7.46
N ALA A 73 9.15 -0.16 6.79
CA ALA A 73 9.27 1.29 6.91
C ALA A 73 8.00 2.06 6.49
N LEU A 74 7.24 1.50 5.54
CA LEU A 74 5.94 2.05 5.14
C LEU A 74 4.84 1.70 6.15
N ALA A 75 4.86 0.51 6.74
CA ALA A 75 3.87 0.05 7.71
C ALA A 75 3.81 0.97 8.93
N ASP A 76 4.97 1.45 9.41
CA ASP A 76 5.07 2.44 10.50
C ASP A 76 4.35 3.76 10.19
N GLN A 77 4.25 4.11 8.90
CA GLN A 77 3.62 5.36 8.47
C GLN A 77 2.14 5.19 8.12
N VAL A 78 1.74 4.08 7.49
CA VAL A 78 0.37 3.95 6.94
C VAL A 78 -0.51 2.94 7.68
N GLY A 79 0.06 2.14 8.58
CA GLY A 79 -0.67 1.13 9.36
C GLY A 79 -1.07 -0.07 8.51
N LEU A 80 -0.11 -0.71 7.82
CA LEU A 80 -0.39 -1.90 7.01
C LEU A 80 -0.80 -3.10 7.90
N PRO A 81 -1.68 -4.00 7.43
CA PRO A 81 -2.08 -5.19 8.20
C PRO A 81 -0.89 -6.10 8.51
N ALA A 82 -0.75 -6.54 9.78
CA ALA A 82 0.32 -7.43 10.24
C ALA A 82 0.41 -8.74 9.44
N GLU A 83 -0.72 -9.21 8.91
CA GLU A 83 -0.80 -10.42 8.10
C GLU A 83 0.03 -10.30 6.81
N HIS A 84 0.03 -9.16 6.12
CA HIS A 84 0.81 -8.99 4.88
C HIS A 84 2.32 -9.05 5.14
N ALA A 85 2.78 -8.43 6.23
CA ALA A 85 4.19 -8.43 6.63
C ALA A 85 4.69 -9.86 6.93
N GLU A 86 3.89 -10.65 7.66
CA GLU A 86 4.23 -12.04 7.98
C GLU A 86 4.39 -12.90 6.72
N TRP A 87 3.52 -12.73 5.72
CA TRP A 87 3.67 -13.42 4.44
C TRP A 87 4.92 -12.96 3.68
N GLY A 88 5.26 -11.67 3.73
CA GLY A 88 6.48 -11.10 3.17
C GLY A 88 7.75 -11.73 3.75
N ASP A 89 7.79 -11.90 5.07
CA ASP A 89 8.89 -12.57 5.79
C ASP A 89 9.09 -14.01 5.34
N ARG A 90 7.99 -14.77 5.26
CA ARG A 90 8.02 -16.16 4.81
C ARG A 90 8.53 -16.28 3.38
N LEU A 91 8.09 -15.38 2.50
CA LEU A 91 8.56 -15.34 1.12
C LEU A 91 10.06 -15.03 1.05
N PHE A 92 10.56 -14.07 1.84
CA PHE A 92 11.99 -13.75 1.87
C PHE A 92 12.85 -14.94 2.32
N VAL A 93 12.46 -15.63 3.39
CA VAL A 93 13.17 -16.84 3.85
C VAL A 93 13.14 -17.93 2.76
N ALA A 94 11.98 -18.16 2.14
CA ALA A 94 11.85 -19.12 1.04
C ALA A 94 12.72 -18.74 -0.17
N ALA A 95 12.79 -17.46 -0.53
CA ALA A 95 13.64 -16.94 -1.60
C ALA A 95 15.13 -17.18 -1.33
N MET A 96 15.59 -16.95 -0.09
CA MET A 96 16.97 -17.20 0.30
C MET A 96 17.33 -18.69 0.20
N VAL A 97 16.48 -19.58 0.72
CA VAL A 97 16.67 -21.03 0.59
C VAL A 97 16.67 -21.44 -0.89
N PHE A 98 15.77 -20.87 -1.68
CA PHE A 98 15.68 -21.11 -3.13
C PHE A 98 16.95 -20.68 -3.86
N ALA A 99 17.49 -19.49 -3.59
CA ALA A 99 18.73 -19.02 -4.19
C ALA A 99 19.91 -19.93 -3.86
N VAL A 100 20.06 -20.34 -2.59
CA VAL A 100 21.11 -21.27 -2.15
C VAL A 100 20.97 -22.62 -2.86
N VAL A 101 19.78 -23.20 -2.86
CA VAL A 101 19.53 -24.49 -3.54
C VAL A 101 19.80 -24.40 -5.04
N THR A 102 19.43 -23.29 -5.68
CA THR A 102 19.69 -23.05 -7.12
C THR A 102 21.19 -22.99 -7.39
N VAL A 103 21.96 -22.24 -6.59
CA VAL A 103 23.42 -22.14 -6.72
C VAL A 103 24.08 -23.50 -6.51
N VAL A 104 23.71 -24.23 -5.44
CA VAL A 104 24.27 -25.54 -5.12
C VAL A 104 23.96 -26.55 -6.22
N TRP A 105 22.71 -26.62 -6.66
CA TRP A 105 22.30 -27.51 -7.74
C TRP A 105 23.06 -27.22 -9.04
N PHE A 106 23.20 -25.94 -9.41
CA PHE A 106 23.94 -25.53 -10.60
C PHE A 106 25.45 -25.83 -10.49
N ALA A 107 26.05 -25.62 -9.32
CA ALA A 107 27.44 -25.99 -9.07
C ALA A 107 27.68 -27.50 -9.20
N LEU A 108 26.78 -28.32 -8.63
CA LEU A 108 26.83 -29.79 -8.77
C LEU A 108 26.72 -30.22 -10.24
N GLU A 109 25.86 -29.56 -11.02
CA GLU A 109 25.71 -29.81 -12.46
C GLU A 109 26.98 -29.43 -13.24
N LEU A 110 27.63 -28.30 -12.93
CA LEU A 110 28.91 -27.90 -13.54
C LEU A 110 30.03 -28.89 -13.20
N LEU A 111 30.11 -29.33 -11.94
CA LEU A 111 31.10 -30.32 -11.49
C LEU A 111 30.89 -31.68 -12.17
N ALA A 112 29.65 -32.15 -12.26
CA ALA A 112 29.32 -33.39 -12.96
C ALA A 112 29.71 -33.35 -14.45
N ARG A 113 29.50 -32.21 -15.11
CA ARG A 113 29.89 -31.99 -16.51
C ARG A 113 31.40 -31.96 -16.69
N ARG A 114 32.13 -31.27 -15.80
CA ARG A 114 33.61 -31.24 -15.81
C ARG A 114 34.19 -32.64 -15.64
N ALA A 115 33.67 -33.42 -14.68
CA ALA A 115 34.10 -34.80 -14.46
C ALA A 115 33.84 -35.70 -15.69
N ALA A 116 32.71 -35.52 -16.38
CA ALA A 116 32.41 -36.25 -17.62
C ALA A 116 33.33 -35.86 -18.79
N SER A 117 33.76 -34.61 -18.89
CA SER A 117 34.71 -34.15 -19.92
C SER A 117 36.17 -34.54 -19.65
N SER A 118 36.56 -34.75 -18.38
CA SER A 118 37.97 -34.99 -18.02
C SER A 118 38.44 -36.42 -18.23
N GLY A 119 37.57 -37.40 -18.50
CA GLY A 119 37.93 -38.75 -18.99
C GLY A 119 38.91 -39.58 -18.14
N THR A 120 39.35 -39.11 -16.97
CA THR A 120 40.37 -39.78 -16.14
C THR A 120 39.66 -40.62 -15.08
N ALA A 121 39.20 -41.80 -15.49
CA ALA A 121 38.68 -42.81 -14.58
C ALA A 121 39.85 -43.58 -13.93
N THR A 122 40.36 -43.12 -12.79
CA THR A 122 41.04 -44.00 -11.85
C THR A 122 39.99 -44.89 -11.16
N ALA A 123 40.26 -46.20 -11.09
CA ALA A 123 39.30 -47.24 -10.69
C ALA A 123 38.64 -47.02 -9.30
N THR A 124 39.26 -46.24 -8.42
CA THR A 124 38.76 -45.84 -7.10
C THR A 124 37.66 -44.76 -7.12
N ALA A 125 37.46 -44.04 -8.23
CA ALA A 125 36.40 -43.03 -8.37
C ALA A 125 35.02 -43.62 -8.75
N SER A 126 34.93 -44.93 -8.98
CA SER A 126 33.77 -45.58 -9.61
C SER A 126 32.51 -45.66 -8.72
N ALA A 127 32.66 -45.74 -7.39
CA ALA A 127 31.53 -45.77 -6.46
C ALA A 127 30.91 -44.37 -6.25
N THR A 128 31.73 -43.32 -6.12
CA THR A 128 31.26 -41.92 -6.02
C THR A 128 30.81 -41.36 -7.37
N ALA A 129 31.36 -41.83 -8.49
CA ALA A 129 30.89 -41.45 -9.83
C ALA A 129 29.49 -42.00 -10.15
N ARG A 130 29.12 -43.16 -9.59
CA ARG A 130 27.82 -43.81 -9.86
C ARG A 130 26.66 -43.24 -9.03
N SER A 131 26.93 -42.67 -7.85
CA SER A 131 25.92 -42.02 -6.99
C SER A 131 25.66 -40.55 -7.34
N ARG A 132 26.63 -39.85 -7.98
CA ARG A 132 26.49 -38.46 -8.47
C ARG A 132 25.25 -38.19 -9.35
N PRO A 133 24.88 -39.02 -10.35
CA PRO A 133 23.68 -38.78 -11.16
C PRO A 133 22.37 -39.00 -10.39
N ALA A 134 22.36 -39.80 -9.32
CA ALA A 134 21.19 -39.95 -8.45
C ALA A 134 21.04 -38.72 -7.54
N LEU A 135 22.15 -38.24 -6.97
CA LEU A 135 22.17 -37.05 -6.12
C LEU A 135 21.69 -35.80 -6.86
N THR A 136 22.15 -35.55 -8.09
CA THR A 136 21.72 -34.37 -8.86
C THR A 136 20.25 -34.42 -9.26
N ARG A 137 19.68 -35.62 -9.46
CA ARG A 137 18.24 -35.81 -9.71
C ARG A 137 17.42 -35.56 -8.46
N VAL A 138 17.82 -36.09 -7.31
CA VAL A 138 17.13 -35.86 -6.02
C VAL A 138 17.20 -34.38 -5.65
N ALA A 139 18.38 -33.76 -5.78
CA ALA A 139 18.55 -32.32 -5.56
C ALA A 139 17.67 -31.50 -6.53
N GLY A 140 17.59 -31.91 -7.80
CA GLY A 140 16.70 -31.28 -8.78
C GLY A 140 15.22 -31.41 -8.43
N ALA A 141 14.77 -32.59 -7.98
CA ALA A 141 13.39 -32.80 -7.54
C ALA A 141 13.05 -31.91 -6.32
N GLY A 142 13.94 -31.84 -5.34
CA GLY A 142 13.80 -30.93 -4.19
C GLY A 142 13.75 -29.46 -4.63
N ALA A 143 14.60 -29.05 -5.58
CA ALA A 143 14.59 -27.70 -6.14
C ALA A 143 13.28 -27.36 -6.86
N VAL A 144 12.67 -28.33 -7.56
CA VAL A 144 11.34 -28.14 -8.19
C VAL A 144 10.27 -27.92 -7.14
N VAL A 145 10.21 -28.74 -6.09
CA VAL A 145 9.24 -28.56 -4.99
C VAL A 145 9.40 -27.19 -4.36
N LEU A 146 10.64 -26.80 -4.04
CA LEU A 146 10.94 -25.47 -3.48
C LEU A 146 10.53 -24.34 -4.44
N SER A 147 10.74 -24.49 -5.74
CA SER A 147 10.30 -23.53 -6.75
C SER A 147 8.78 -23.33 -6.73
N LEU A 148 8.02 -24.42 -6.60
CA LEU A 148 6.55 -24.35 -6.48
C LEU A 148 6.11 -23.65 -5.19
N VAL A 149 6.82 -23.88 -4.08
CA VAL A 149 6.57 -23.17 -2.81
C VAL A 149 6.81 -21.67 -2.97
N VAL A 150 7.90 -21.25 -3.61
CA VAL A 150 8.19 -19.83 -3.89
C VAL A 150 7.08 -19.22 -4.75
N LEU A 151 6.61 -19.92 -5.78
CA LEU A 151 5.51 -19.45 -6.63
C LEU A 151 4.21 -19.27 -5.82
N ALA A 152 3.86 -20.27 -5.00
CA ALA A 152 2.66 -20.21 -4.16
C ALA A 152 2.72 -19.06 -3.15
N LEU A 153 3.85 -18.91 -2.45
CA LEU A 153 4.06 -17.81 -1.49
C LEU A 153 4.02 -16.45 -2.18
N THR A 154 4.58 -16.33 -3.39
CA THR A 154 4.51 -15.09 -4.19
C THR A 154 3.06 -14.69 -4.46
N VAL A 155 2.20 -15.66 -4.80
CA VAL A 155 0.76 -15.42 -5.01
C VAL A 155 0.06 -15.04 -3.71
N VAL A 156 0.36 -15.71 -2.60
CA VAL A 156 -0.25 -15.41 -1.29
C VAL A 156 0.12 -14.01 -0.81
N VAL A 157 1.40 -13.62 -0.91
CA VAL A 157 1.87 -12.25 -0.59
C VAL A 157 1.20 -11.21 -1.50
N GLY A 158 1.11 -11.49 -2.80
CA GLY A 158 0.44 -10.61 -3.75
C GLY A 158 -1.05 -10.45 -3.45
N HIS A 159 -1.74 -11.55 -3.12
CA HIS A 159 -3.15 -11.52 -2.75
C HIS A 159 -3.37 -10.74 -1.46
N SER A 160 -2.59 -11.00 -0.40
CA SER A 160 -2.72 -10.28 0.88
C SER A 160 -2.44 -8.79 0.75
N GLY A 161 -1.47 -8.40 -0.11
CA GLY A 161 -1.21 -7.00 -0.43
C GLY A 161 -2.36 -6.35 -1.20
N ALA A 162 -2.90 -7.06 -2.20
CA ALA A 162 -4.05 -6.59 -2.98
C ALA A 162 -5.29 -6.42 -2.10
N THR A 163 -5.56 -7.35 -1.19
CA THR A 163 -6.70 -7.26 -0.25
C THR A 163 -6.51 -6.15 0.76
N ALA A 164 -5.29 -5.89 1.23
CA ALA A 164 -5.00 -4.78 2.15
C ALA A 164 -5.34 -3.42 1.51
N VAL A 165 -5.10 -3.26 0.21
CA VAL A 165 -5.38 -2.01 -0.51
C VAL A 165 -6.82 -1.94 -1.00
N TRP A 166 -7.37 -3.02 -1.54
CA TRP A 166 -8.63 -3.01 -2.32
C TRP A 166 -9.78 -3.83 -1.72
N GLY A 167 -9.57 -4.57 -0.63
CA GLY A 167 -10.56 -5.51 -0.07
C GLY A 167 -11.90 -4.88 0.30
N GLY A 168 -11.90 -3.61 0.73
CA GLY A 168 -13.12 -2.85 1.06
C GLY A 168 -13.80 -2.13 -0.11
N ARG A 169 -13.24 -2.19 -1.34
CA ARG A 169 -13.74 -1.44 -2.51
C ARG A 169 -14.58 -2.25 -3.48
N GLN A 170 -15.03 -3.45 -3.14
CA GLN A 170 -15.94 -4.17 -4.01
C GLN A 170 -17.28 -3.42 -4.09
N PRO A 171 -17.70 -2.92 -5.27
CA PRO A 171 -19.00 -2.29 -5.39
C PRO A 171 -20.08 -3.31 -5.03
N ALA A 172 -21.08 -2.86 -4.26
CA ALA A 172 -22.30 -3.60 -3.93
C ALA A 172 -23.18 -3.95 -5.16
N ALA A 173 -22.58 -4.13 -6.34
CA ALA A 173 -23.25 -4.39 -7.60
C ALA A 173 -23.75 -5.83 -7.74
N ALA A 174 -23.29 -6.77 -6.88
CA ALA A 174 -23.77 -8.15 -6.90
C ALA A 174 -24.97 -8.41 -5.97
N SER A 175 -25.22 -7.55 -4.97
CA SER A 175 -26.33 -7.75 -4.02
C SER A 175 -27.63 -7.02 -4.41
N ALA A 176 -27.58 -6.15 -5.42
CA ALA A 176 -28.74 -5.37 -5.86
C ALA A 176 -29.75 -6.14 -6.74
N LEU A 177 -29.46 -7.39 -7.12
CA LEU A 177 -30.35 -8.21 -7.97
C LEU A 177 -31.38 -9.05 -7.19
N THR A 178 -31.44 -8.94 -5.86
CA THR A 178 -32.33 -9.78 -5.02
C THR A 178 -33.13 -9.02 -3.96
N ALA A 179 -33.28 -7.70 -4.06
CA ALA A 179 -34.25 -7.00 -3.21
C ALA A 179 -35.67 -7.19 -3.78
N PRO A 180 -36.64 -7.73 -3.02
CA PRO A 180 -38.02 -7.79 -3.47
C PRO A 180 -38.59 -6.37 -3.50
N ALA A 181 -39.12 -5.97 -4.66
CA ALA A 181 -39.85 -4.73 -4.84
C ALA A 181 -41.03 -4.70 -3.85
N THR A 182 -40.88 -3.90 -2.79
CA THR A 182 -41.97 -3.62 -1.87
C THR A 182 -42.24 -2.12 -1.94
N ASP A 183 -43.49 -1.84 -2.29
CA ASP A 183 -44.24 -0.59 -2.20
C ASP A 183 -43.97 0.54 -3.20
N ALA A 184 -44.92 0.57 -4.15
CA ALA A 184 -45.30 1.71 -4.96
C ALA A 184 -45.86 2.86 -4.12
N ALA A 185 -45.44 4.09 -4.42
CA ALA A 185 -46.23 5.32 -4.36
C ALA A 185 -45.49 6.47 -5.08
N PRO A 186 -46.19 7.49 -5.62
CA PRO A 186 -45.90 8.00 -6.96
C PRO A 186 -44.95 9.20 -7.02
N ALA A 187 -44.36 9.34 -8.20
CA ALA A 187 -43.54 10.47 -8.64
C ALA A 187 -44.31 11.82 -8.60
N PRO A 188 -43.62 12.94 -8.32
CA PRO A 188 -43.98 14.22 -8.89
C PRO A 188 -43.17 14.47 -10.17
N THR A 189 -43.96 14.71 -11.20
CA THR A 189 -43.70 15.21 -12.55
C THR A 189 -42.49 16.15 -12.71
N ALA A 190 -41.79 15.92 -13.81
CA ALA A 190 -40.78 16.78 -14.39
C ALA A 190 -41.29 18.19 -14.72
N ALA A 191 -40.42 19.18 -14.48
CA ALA A 191 -40.38 20.43 -15.25
C ALA A 191 -38.93 20.97 -15.21
N ASP A 192 -38.24 20.80 -16.32
CA ASP A 192 -37.12 21.63 -16.79
C ASP A 192 -37.72 22.58 -17.86
N PRO A 193 -37.06 23.63 -18.41
CA PRO A 193 -35.72 24.14 -18.14
C PRO A 193 -35.61 25.70 -18.13
N THR A 194 -34.38 26.17 -17.91
CA THR A 194 -33.80 27.42 -18.45
C THR A 194 -34.40 28.78 -18.04
N ARG A 195 -33.59 29.57 -17.31
CA ARG A 195 -33.38 30.97 -17.70
C ARG A 195 -31.97 31.45 -17.36
N SER A 196 -31.17 31.59 -18.41
CA SER A 196 -29.98 32.42 -18.45
C SER A 196 -30.29 33.89 -18.16
N ALA A 197 -29.27 34.56 -17.64
CA ALA A 197 -28.84 35.94 -17.97
C ALA A 197 -28.78 36.91 -16.78
N SER A 198 -27.56 37.01 -16.24
CA SER A 198 -26.74 38.23 -16.20
C SER A 198 -27.41 39.62 -16.34
N THR A 199 -27.20 40.44 -15.31
CA THR A 199 -26.93 41.90 -15.44
C THR A 199 -26.08 42.33 -14.23
N THR A 200 -24.77 42.58 -14.37
CA THR A 200 -24.08 43.85 -14.71
C THR A 200 -24.02 44.89 -13.58
N ALA A 201 -22.79 45.40 -13.40
CA ALA A 201 -22.40 46.73 -12.92
C ALA A 201 -22.25 46.99 -11.41
N ALA A 202 -20.97 47.06 -11.04
CA ALA A 202 -20.38 47.88 -9.99
C ALA A 202 -20.89 49.33 -9.94
N SER A 203 -20.90 49.94 -8.75
CA SER A 203 -19.98 51.04 -8.38
C SER A 203 -20.35 51.71 -7.04
N ARG A 204 -19.30 52.05 -6.27
CA ARG A 204 -19.09 53.31 -5.52
C ARG A 204 -19.25 53.33 -3.98
N LYS A 205 -18.07 53.18 -3.33
CA LYS A 205 -17.44 54.01 -2.27
C LYS A 205 -18.27 54.64 -1.12
N GLN A 206 -17.88 54.33 0.13
CA GLN A 206 -17.39 55.28 1.17
C GLN A 206 -16.91 54.47 2.40
N ALA A 207 -15.61 54.40 2.71
CA ALA A 207 -14.81 55.34 3.52
C ALA A 207 -15.20 55.44 5.03
N GLN A 208 -14.54 54.58 5.82
CA GLN A 208 -13.62 54.93 6.91
C GLN A 208 -14.16 55.67 8.16
N ARG A 209 -14.03 55.02 9.32
CA ARG A 209 -13.80 55.66 10.63
C ARG A 209 -13.22 54.68 11.67
N THR A 210 -11.93 54.82 11.94
CA THR A 210 -11.29 54.53 13.24
C THR A 210 -11.07 55.86 13.98
N PRO A 211 -11.02 55.86 15.32
CA PRO A 211 -9.72 55.87 15.99
C PRO A 211 -9.63 55.03 17.30
N ARG A 212 -8.40 54.58 17.62
CA ARG A 212 -7.87 54.01 18.89
C ARG A 212 -7.35 55.18 19.78
N PRO A 213 -6.84 55.08 21.05
CA PRO A 213 -6.67 53.99 22.03
C PRO A 213 -7.11 54.32 23.48
N SER A 214 -7.11 53.34 24.40
CA SER A 214 -6.87 53.54 25.85
C SER A 214 -6.45 52.22 26.52
N THR A 215 -5.51 52.35 27.46
CA THR A 215 -4.66 51.32 28.08
C THR A 215 -5.06 51.00 29.52
N SER A 216 -4.94 49.71 29.89
CA SER A 216 -4.60 49.13 31.23
C SER A 216 -5.65 49.05 32.36
N PRO A 217 -5.50 48.17 33.37
CA PRO A 217 -5.13 46.73 33.32
C PRO A 217 -5.93 45.86 34.36
N ALA A 218 -6.27 44.60 34.07
CA ALA A 218 -6.65 43.63 35.12
C ALA A 218 -6.51 42.15 34.69
N THR A 219 -5.56 41.47 35.33
CA THR A 219 -5.47 40.03 35.68
C THR A 219 -5.41 38.96 34.56
N PRO A 220 -4.42 38.04 34.60
CA PRO A 220 -4.32 36.94 33.63
C PRO A 220 -5.18 35.73 34.02
N PRO A 221 -5.97 35.13 33.11
CA PRO A 221 -6.39 33.75 33.27
C PRO A 221 -5.39 32.82 32.58
N THR A 222 -4.62 32.14 33.43
CA THR A 222 -4.36 30.69 33.42
C THR A 222 -4.67 29.91 32.12
N LYS A 223 -3.63 29.29 31.57
CA LYS A 223 -3.60 28.06 30.72
C LYS A 223 -4.96 27.62 30.16
N SER A 224 -5.29 28.08 28.95
CA SER A 224 -6.43 27.58 28.18
C SER A 224 -6.21 26.12 27.81
N GLY A 225 -7.10 25.23 28.29
CA GLY A 225 -7.27 23.91 27.71
C GLY A 225 -7.73 24.00 26.24
N PRO A 226 -7.80 22.88 25.51
CA PRO A 226 -8.27 22.88 24.13
C PRO A 226 -9.66 23.52 24.03
N THR A 227 -9.84 24.42 23.06
CA THR A 227 -11.11 25.08 22.79
C THR A 227 -12.22 24.04 22.63
N ALA A 228 -13.25 24.12 23.45
CA ALA A 228 -14.33 23.13 23.49
C ALA A 228 -15.60 23.66 22.81
N PHE A 229 -16.13 22.88 21.86
CA PHE A 229 -17.30 23.22 21.05
C PHE A 229 -18.43 22.22 21.30
N SER A 230 -19.68 22.70 21.30
CA SER A 230 -20.83 21.80 21.30
C SER A 230 -21.19 21.36 19.89
N LEU A 231 -21.95 20.27 19.75
CA LEU A 231 -22.48 19.87 18.44
C LEU A 231 -23.42 20.95 17.84
N SER A 232 -24.07 21.78 18.67
CA SER A 232 -24.80 22.97 18.19
C SER A 232 -23.89 24.05 17.61
N ASP A 233 -22.65 24.17 18.07
CA ASP A 233 -21.68 25.09 17.47
C ASP A 233 -21.23 24.57 16.11
N VAL A 234 -20.93 23.27 16.01
CA VAL A 234 -20.57 22.60 14.74
C VAL A 234 -21.67 22.79 13.70
N ARG A 235 -22.95 22.62 14.07
CA ARG A 235 -24.11 22.81 13.17
C ARG A 235 -24.22 24.19 12.53
N LYS A 236 -23.61 25.23 13.10
CA LYS A 236 -23.58 26.58 12.49
C LYS A 236 -22.71 26.63 11.23
N HIS A 237 -21.84 25.64 11.06
CA HIS A 237 -20.88 25.50 9.97
C HIS A 237 -21.27 24.34 9.05
N GLY A 238 -22.49 24.40 8.51
CA GLY A 238 -23.10 23.36 7.67
C GLY A 238 -23.09 23.65 6.17
N SER A 239 -22.25 24.55 5.67
CA SER A 239 -22.25 24.98 4.26
C SER A 239 -20.89 24.89 3.60
N ALA A 240 -20.84 24.94 2.26
CA ALA A 240 -19.58 24.95 1.52
C ALA A 240 -18.65 26.12 1.87
N SER A 241 -19.22 27.27 2.26
CA SER A 241 -18.46 28.46 2.66
C SER A 241 -18.02 28.43 4.13
N SER A 242 -18.57 27.52 4.93
CA SER A 242 -18.20 27.31 6.33
C SER A 242 -18.61 25.90 6.73
N CYS A 243 -17.65 24.97 6.64
CA CYS A 243 -17.88 23.54 6.81
C CYS A 243 -17.05 23.00 7.97
N TRP A 244 -17.69 22.75 9.11
CA TRP A 244 -17.06 22.04 10.23
C TRP A 244 -17.68 20.67 10.41
N ALA A 245 -16.91 19.71 10.91
CA ALA A 245 -17.42 18.39 11.29
C ALA A 245 -16.84 17.97 12.65
N ALA A 246 -17.63 17.23 13.42
CA ALA A 246 -17.14 16.54 14.60
C ALA A 246 -16.76 15.09 14.23
N ILE A 247 -15.56 14.65 14.61
CA ILE A 247 -15.06 13.30 14.32
C ILE A 247 -14.26 12.83 15.55
N ASP A 248 -14.64 11.71 16.15
CA ASP A 248 -13.93 11.09 17.28
C ASP A 248 -13.61 12.07 18.42
N GLY A 249 -14.60 12.88 18.81
CA GLY A 249 -14.47 13.88 19.86
C GLY A 249 -13.62 15.11 19.49
N GLY A 250 -13.10 15.22 18.27
CA GLY A 250 -12.49 16.43 17.72
C GLY A 250 -13.47 17.27 16.90
N VAL A 251 -13.21 18.57 16.77
CA VAL A 251 -13.92 19.46 15.85
C VAL A 251 -12.94 20.04 14.85
N TYR A 252 -13.30 19.98 13.57
CA TYR A 252 -12.41 20.25 12.43
C TYR A 252 -13.03 21.24 11.46
N ASP A 253 -12.25 22.21 10.98
CA ASP A 253 -12.65 23.13 9.91
C ASP A 253 -12.17 22.62 8.56
N LEU A 254 -13.10 22.04 7.81
CA LEU A 254 -12.83 21.39 6.51
C LEU A 254 -13.08 22.33 5.33
N THR A 255 -13.42 23.60 5.56
CA THR A 255 -13.85 24.54 4.51
C THR A 255 -12.87 24.62 3.35
N ARG A 256 -11.56 24.61 3.63
CA ARG A 256 -10.51 24.68 2.61
C ARG A 256 -10.15 23.33 1.99
N TRP A 257 -10.59 22.24 2.61
CA TRP A 257 -10.27 20.88 2.19
C TRP A 257 -11.27 20.30 1.18
N ILE A 258 -12.46 20.91 1.07
CA ILE A 258 -13.57 20.44 0.23
C ILE A 258 -13.09 20.05 -1.19
N ASP A 259 -12.37 20.93 -1.88
CA ASP A 259 -11.96 20.70 -3.28
C ASP A 259 -10.70 19.85 -3.42
N ALA A 260 -9.92 19.71 -2.34
CA ALA A 260 -8.69 18.92 -2.31
C ALA A 260 -8.93 17.46 -1.88
N HIS A 261 -10.14 17.15 -1.40
CA HIS A 261 -10.47 15.83 -0.90
C HIS A 261 -10.45 14.76 -2.02
N PRO A 262 -9.61 13.70 -1.90
CA PRO A 262 -9.50 12.67 -2.95
C PRO A 262 -10.78 11.88 -3.21
N GLY A 263 -11.71 11.80 -2.25
CA GLY A 263 -13.03 11.18 -2.44
C GLY A 263 -14.06 12.10 -3.10
N GLY A 264 -13.64 13.29 -3.55
CA GLY A 264 -14.49 14.32 -4.13
C GLY A 264 -15.10 15.25 -3.08
N SER A 265 -15.47 16.45 -3.52
CA SER A 265 -16.04 17.51 -2.68
C SER A 265 -17.39 17.14 -2.07
N GLY A 266 -18.22 16.37 -2.78
CA GLY A 266 -19.52 15.92 -2.30
C GLY A 266 -19.46 15.11 -0.99
N ALA A 267 -18.38 14.35 -0.78
CA ALA A 267 -18.18 13.58 0.44
C ALA A 267 -17.94 14.49 1.66
N ILE A 268 -17.27 15.64 1.48
CA ILE A 268 -17.05 16.62 2.55
C ILE A 268 -18.31 17.48 2.76
N LEU A 269 -18.95 17.90 1.68
CA LEU A 269 -20.18 18.69 1.76
C LEU A 269 -21.30 17.93 2.50
N GLY A 270 -21.36 16.60 2.34
CA GLY A 270 -22.35 15.76 3.02
C GLY A 270 -22.16 15.64 4.54
N ILE A 271 -21.01 16.04 5.09
CA ILE A 271 -20.71 15.95 6.53
C ILE A 271 -20.64 17.30 7.24
N CYS A 272 -20.74 18.42 6.50
CA CYS A 272 -20.70 19.75 7.09
C CYS A 272 -21.81 19.93 8.14
N GLY A 273 -21.45 20.41 9.31
CA GLY A 273 -22.35 20.68 10.44
C GLY A 273 -22.76 19.44 11.23
N THR A 274 -22.17 18.27 10.98
CA THR A 274 -22.59 17.00 11.60
C THR A 274 -21.53 16.35 12.47
N ASP A 275 -21.94 15.33 13.24
CA ASP A 275 -21.02 14.33 13.77
C ASP A 275 -20.81 13.28 12.69
N ALA A 276 -19.61 13.31 12.11
CA ALA A 276 -19.21 12.50 10.98
C ALA A 276 -18.35 11.30 11.39
N THR A 277 -18.26 10.98 12.69
CA THR A 277 -17.42 9.89 13.22
C THR A 277 -17.69 8.58 12.48
N ALA A 278 -18.95 8.14 12.43
CA ALA A 278 -19.31 6.90 11.75
C ALA A 278 -19.00 6.91 10.24
N SER A 279 -19.23 8.04 9.56
CA SER A 279 -18.96 8.19 8.12
C SER A 279 -17.47 8.21 7.81
N PHE A 280 -16.67 8.80 8.71
CA PHE A 280 -15.22 8.80 8.62
C PHE A 280 -14.68 7.40 8.89
N ASP A 281 -15.12 6.73 9.95
CA ASP A 281 -14.69 5.38 10.29
C ASP A 281 -15.06 4.36 9.21
N ALA A 282 -16.25 4.46 8.61
CA ALA A 282 -16.68 3.58 7.54
C ALA A 282 -15.77 3.68 6.29
N GLN A 283 -15.18 4.85 6.01
CA GLN A 283 -14.36 5.08 4.82
C GLN A 283 -12.85 5.07 5.09
N HIS A 284 -12.46 5.44 6.31
CA HIS A 284 -11.08 5.73 6.71
C HIS A 284 -10.66 5.05 8.03
N GLY A 285 -11.51 4.19 8.60
CA GLY A 285 -11.19 3.43 9.80
C GLY A 285 -9.88 2.65 9.65
N GLY A 286 -9.01 2.79 10.65
CA GLY A 286 -7.68 2.15 10.67
C GLY A 286 -6.63 2.77 9.74
N GLN A 287 -6.96 3.79 8.94
CA GLN A 287 -6.00 4.43 8.04
C GLN A 287 -5.25 5.58 8.74
N GLY A 288 -3.91 5.50 8.80
CA GLY A 288 -3.10 6.55 9.44
C GLY A 288 -3.03 7.87 8.67
N ARG A 289 -3.03 7.82 7.32
CA ARG A 289 -2.86 9.02 6.49
C ARG A 289 -4.06 9.98 6.57
N PRO A 290 -5.33 9.54 6.41
CA PRO A 290 -6.49 10.41 6.59
C PRO A 290 -6.58 10.99 8.00
N ALA A 291 -6.25 10.21 9.04
CA ALA A 291 -6.27 10.68 10.41
C ALA A 291 -5.26 11.81 10.67
N ARG A 292 -4.03 11.70 10.12
CA ARG A 292 -3.03 12.77 10.21
C ARG A 292 -3.40 14.02 9.42
N GLU A 293 -3.94 13.85 8.22
CA GLU A 293 -4.42 14.97 7.40
C GLU A 293 -5.55 15.70 8.13
N LEU A 294 -6.53 14.96 8.64
CA LEU A 294 -7.65 15.49 9.42
C LEU A 294 -7.15 16.29 10.64
N ALA A 295 -6.12 15.80 11.34
CA ALA A 295 -5.54 16.49 12.49
C ALA A 295 -5.04 17.92 12.19
N THR A 296 -4.63 18.21 10.94
CA THR A 296 -4.19 19.56 10.54
C THR A 296 -5.32 20.59 10.51
N PHE A 297 -6.57 20.13 10.40
CA PHE A 297 -7.78 20.95 10.36
C PHE A 297 -8.45 21.11 11.72
N LYS A 298 -7.86 20.57 12.80
CA LYS A 298 -8.49 20.56 14.13
C LYS A 298 -8.54 21.97 14.72
N VAL A 299 -9.75 22.40 15.08
CA VAL A 299 -10.00 23.70 15.74
C VAL A 299 -10.31 23.55 17.22
N GLY A 300 -10.70 22.36 17.66
CA GLY A 300 -11.00 22.10 19.07
C GLY A 300 -11.45 20.68 19.36
N VAL A 301 -12.09 20.52 20.52
CA VAL A 301 -12.69 19.26 20.98
C VAL A 301 -14.19 19.41 21.12
N LEU A 302 -14.91 18.32 20.90
CA LEU A 302 -16.34 18.24 21.14
C LEU A 302 -16.58 18.06 22.65
N ARG A 303 -17.54 18.78 23.21
CA ARG A 303 -17.96 18.70 24.63
C ARG A 303 -19.44 18.38 24.79
#